data_AF-A0A970QGK9-F1
#
_entry.id   AF-A0A970QGK9-F1
#
_cell.length_a   1.000
_cell.length_b   1.000
_cell.length_c   1.000
_cell.angle_alpha   90.00
_cell.angle_beta   90.00
_cell.angle_gamma   90.00
#
_symmetry.space_group_name_H-M   'P 1'
#
loop_
_entity.id
_entity.type
_entity.pdbx_description
1 polymer ?
#
loop_
_entity_poly.entity_id
_entity_poly.type
_entity_poly.pdbx_seq_one_letter_code
_entity_poly.pdbx_strand_id
1 'polypeptide(L)'
;MRLKYQFFALLFSIAFLALGCAKDRASDAVFTDSQFTATPDEAQTRLKDIVRDQISENSASREPQVLPVIYRRPYYFKEYFIYTDAIEDVEIEFRDNDSRARPLIAEVKLNKIRYSTQMHRKEARAAADTDFLRDVGEELLVYEWRNGRWIKTGAIFDARTTEEQINGAWVPHEEETVRVNPEEDQRGWFGRMWERIRGGE
;
A
#
# COMPACT_ATOMS: atom_id res chain seq x y z
N MET A 1 -60.70 -11.20 21.06
CA MET A 1 -59.78 -10.32 21.83
C MET A 1 -58.30 -10.59 21.53
N ARG A 2 -57.91 -10.80 20.26
CA ARG A 2 -56.50 -11.07 19.85
C ARG A 2 -55.98 -10.21 18.69
N LEU A 3 -56.83 -9.36 18.10
CA LEU A 3 -56.48 -8.56 16.91
C LEU A 3 -55.85 -7.19 17.23
N LYS A 4 -55.92 -6.71 18.48
CA LYS A 4 -55.38 -5.40 18.89
C LYS A 4 -53.89 -5.42 19.24
N TYR A 5 -53.32 -6.59 19.52
CA TYR A 5 -51.91 -6.72 19.91
C TYR A 5 -50.95 -6.84 18.72
N GLN A 6 -51.43 -7.28 17.54
CA GLN A 6 -50.55 -7.42 16.37
C GLN A 6 -50.24 -6.08 15.69
N PHE A 7 -51.15 -5.10 15.72
CA PHE A 7 -50.87 -3.77 15.18
C PHE A 7 -49.91 -2.95 16.05
N PHE A 8 -49.90 -3.18 17.37
CA PHE A 8 -48.97 -2.49 18.28
C PHE A 8 -47.53 -2.98 18.14
N ALA A 9 -47.32 -4.27 17.85
CA ALA A 9 -45.99 -4.83 17.65
C ALA A 9 -45.33 -4.37 16.34
N LEU A 10 -46.12 -4.15 15.28
CA LEU A 10 -45.62 -3.67 13.99
C LEU A 10 -45.26 -2.17 14.00
N LEU A 11 -45.99 -1.36 14.77
CA LEU A 11 -45.68 0.06 14.94
C LEU A 11 -44.41 0.29 15.78
N PHE A 12 -44.12 -0.58 16.75
CA PHE A 12 -42.91 -0.47 17.57
C PHE A 12 -41.63 -0.87 16.81
N SER A 13 -41.74 -1.69 15.76
CA SER A 13 -40.58 -2.11 14.95
C SER A 13 -40.18 -1.09 13.88
N ILE A 14 -41.08 -0.19 13.48
CA ILE A 14 -40.76 0.91 12.55
C ILE A 14 -40.06 2.08 13.26
N ALA A 15 -40.32 2.29 14.56
CA ALA A 15 -39.70 3.36 15.35
C ALA A 15 -38.20 3.11 15.65
N PHE A 16 -37.73 1.86 15.67
CA PHE A 16 -36.33 1.53 15.92
C PHE A 16 -35.42 1.64 14.69
N LEU A 17 -35.98 1.78 13.48
CA LEU A 17 -35.20 1.96 12.24
C LEU A 17 -34.91 3.43 11.91
N ALA A 18 -35.48 4.39 12.64
CA ALA A 18 -35.26 5.83 12.42
C ALA A 18 -34.13 6.44 13.29
N LEU A 19 -33.50 5.65 14.17
CA LEU A 19 -32.29 6.01 14.92
C LEU A 19 -31.02 5.51 14.22
N GLY A 20 -31.05 5.47 12.88
CA GLY A 20 -29.83 5.38 12.08
C GLY A 20 -29.09 6.70 12.19
N CYS A 21 -27.90 6.66 12.80
CA CYS A 21 -26.98 7.77 13.01
C CYS A 21 -26.92 8.74 11.81
N ALA A 22 -27.70 9.82 11.87
CA ALA A 22 -27.36 11.06 11.20
C ALA A 22 -26.15 11.63 11.98
N LYS A 23 -24.96 11.12 11.65
CA LYS A 23 -23.72 11.79 12.00
C LYS A 23 -23.78 13.15 11.30
N ASP A 24 -24.11 14.18 12.07
CA ASP A 24 -23.93 15.57 11.68
C ASP A 24 -22.51 15.71 11.15
N ARG A 25 -22.38 15.67 9.81
CA ARG A 25 -21.28 16.35 9.15
C ARG A 25 -21.61 17.81 9.35
N ALA A 26 -21.16 18.35 10.49
CA ALA A 26 -20.85 19.77 10.57
C ALA A 26 -20.16 20.09 9.24
N SER A 27 -20.80 20.95 8.45
CA SER A 27 -20.19 21.50 7.26
C SER A 27 -18.86 22.07 7.72
N ASP A 28 -17.77 21.37 7.39
CA ASP A 28 -16.43 21.91 7.52
C ASP A 28 -16.50 23.31 6.95
N ALA A 29 -16.10 24.27 7.78
CA ALA A 29 -16.06 25.67 7.42
C ALA A 29 -15.56 25.77 5.99
N VAL A 30 -16.33 26.44 5.13
CA VAL A 30 -15.88 26.83 3.80
C VAL A 30 -14.52 27.49 4.02
N PHE A 31 -13.48 26.75 3.70
CA PHE A 31 -12.10 27.20 3.82
C PHE A 31 -12.03 28.39 2.88
N THR A 32 -12.06 29.59 3.44
CA THR A 32 -11.68 30.79 2.73
C THR A 32 -10.24 30.56 2.34
N ASP A 33 -10.04 30.24 1.07
CA ASP A 33 -8.75 30.04 0.43
C ASP A 33 -8.01 31.38 0.49
N SER A 34 -7.47 31.71 1.66
CA SER A 34 -6.35 32.62 1.74
C SER A 34 -5.28 31.92 0.94
N GLN A 35 -5.09 32.35 -0.31
CA GLN A 35 -4.06 31.88 -1.22
C GLN A 35 -2.72 31.92 -0.50
N PHE A 36 -2.37 30.82 0.16
CA PHE A 36 -1.03 30.60 0.64
C PHE A 36 -0.23 30.19 -0.58
N THR A 37 0.20 31.20 -1.34
CA THR A 37 1.17 31.02 -2.42
C THR A 37 2.53 30.92 -1.75
N ALA A 38 2.88 29.73 -1.26
CA ALA A 38 4.21 29.47 -0.74
C ALA A 38 5.24 29.91 -1.78
N THR A 39 6.31 30.56 -1.33
CA THR A 39 7.44 30.85 -2.24
C THR A 39 8.05 29.53 -2.73
N PRO A 40 8.71 29.51 -3.91
CA PRO A 40 9.38 28.30 -4.39
C PRO A 40 10.33 27.67 -3.34
N ASP A 41 11.05 28.51 -2.58
CA ASP A 41 11.98 28.06 -1.54
C ASP A 41 11.26 27.39 -0.34
N GLU A 42 10.10 27.94 0.06
CA GLU A 42 9.25 27.33 1.09
C GLU A 42 8.68 25.98 0.61
N ALA A 43 8.27 25.90 -0.67
CA ALA A 43 7.80 24.64 -1.24
C ALA A 43 8.91 23.59 -1.25
N GLN A 44 10.13 23.94 -1.66
CA GLN A 44 11.26 23.02 -1.64
C GLN A 44 11.60 22.54 -0.23
N THR A 45 11.64 23.44 0.75
CA THR A 45 11.89 23.10 2.16
C THR A 45 10.83 22.13 2.68
N ARG A 46 9.57 22.39 2.36
CA ARG A 46 8.46 21.51 2.75
C ARG A 46 8.56 20.12 2.15
N LEU A 47 9.07 19.97 0.91
CA LEU A 47 9.28 18.65 0.34
C LEU A 47 10.38 17.89 1.08
N LYS A 48 11.48 18.58 1.42
CA LYS A 48 12.57 18.00 2.20
C LYS A 48 12.08 17.48 3.55
N ASP A 49 11.20 18.23 4.22
CA ASP A 49 10.59 17.81 5.48
C ASP A 49 9.70 16.57 5.29
N ILE A 50 8.85 16.55 4.25
CA ILE A 50 8.01 15.38 3.93
C ILE A 50 8.86 14.12 3.68
N VAL A 51 9.94 14.26 2.91
CA VAL A 51 10.83 13.13 2.61
C VAL A 51 11.58 12.69 3.85
N ARG A 52 12.04 13.63 4.69
CA ARG A 52 12.65 13.33 5.98
C ARG A 52 11.73 12.51 6.88
N ASP A 53 10.49 12.96 7.02
CA ASP A 53 9.47 12.29 7.84
C ASP A 53 9.25 10.86 7.30
N GLN A 54 9.09 10.71 5.98
CA GLN A 54 8.93 9.40 5.33
C GLN A 54 10.12 8.46 5.60
N ILE A 55 11.36 8.93 5.53
CA ILE A 55 12.55 8.11 5.82
C ILE A 55 12.55 7.69 7.29
N SER A 56 12.27 8.63 8.21
CA SER A 56 12.28 8.38 9.66
C SER A 56 11.21 7.38 10.11
N GLU A 57 10.00 7.47 9.55
CA GLU A 57 8.89 6.56 9.88
C GLU A 57 9.14 5.13 9.42
N ASN A 58 9.87 4.95 8.31
CA ASN A 58 10.13 3.62 7.73
C ASN A 58 11.43 2.98 8.23
N SER A 59 12.32 3.75 8.89
CA SER A 59 13.54 3.21 9.50
C SER A 59 13.31 2.69 10.93
N ALA A 60 12.17 3.00 11.56
CA ALA A 60 11.74 2.34 12.79
C ALA A 60 11.44 0.84 12.52
N SER A 61 12.37 -0.01 12.96
CA SER A 61 12.42 -1.45 12.68
C SER A 61 11.07 -2.16 12.83
N ARG A 62 10.53 -2.67 11.71
CA ARG A 62 9.47 -3.69 11.76
C ARG A 62 10.13 -5.05 11.94
N GLU A 63 9.89 -5.69 13.06
CA GLU A 63 10.29 -7.09 13.25
C GLU A 63 9.64 -7.95 12.15
N PRO A 64 10.40 -8.79 11.43
CA PRO A 64 9.87 -9.63 10.35
C PRO A 64 8.71 -10.55 10.76
N GLN A 65 8.59 -10.84 12.06
CA GLN A 65 7.63 -11.81 12.59
C GLN A 65 6.18 -11.27 12.66
N VAL A 66 5.97 -9.96 12.61
CA VAL A 66 4.61 -9.36 12.68
C VAL A 66 4.35 -8.47 11.46
N LEU A 67 4.54 -9.04 10.27
CA LEU A 67 4.22 -8.35 9.02
C LEU A 67 2.82 -8.74 8.52
N PRO A 68 1.95 -7.77 8.21
CA PRO A 68 0.63 -8.05 7.67
C PRO A 68 0.74 -8.61 6.24
N VAL A 69 -0.19 -9.51 5.90
CA VAL A 69 -0.34 -9.99 4.52
C VAL A 69 -0.97 -8.90 3.67
N ILE A 70 -0.34 -8.59 2.54
CA ILE A 70 -0.78 -7.58 1.57
C ILE A 70 -1.47 -8.30 0.41
N TYR A 71 -2.62 -7.76 -0.02
CA TYR A 71 -3.32 -8.22 -1.22
C TYR A 71 -3.09 -7.27 -2.40
N ARG A 72 -2.45 -7.75 -3.46
CA ARG A 72 -2.38 -7.09 -4.78
C ARG A 72 -2.96 -8.05 -5.81
N ARG A 73 -4.15 -7.74 -6.33
CA ARG A 73 -4.89 -8.61 -7.25
C ARG A 73 -3.99 -9.25 -8.32
N PRO A 74 -3.99 -10.59 -8.51
CA PRO A 74 -4.76 -11.63 -7.78
C PRO A 74 -4.01 -12.31 -6.62
N TYR A 75 -2.91 -11.74 -6.12
CA TYR A 75 -1.96 -12.38 -5.20
C TYR A 75 -1.90 -11.78 -3.79
N TYR A 76 -1.45 -12.60 -2.85
CA TYR A 76 -1.16 -12.28 -1.45
C TYR A 76 0.34 -12.51 -1.19
N PHE A 77 0.98 -11.64 -0.41
CA PHE A 77 2.40 -11.73 -0.03
C PHE A 77 2.68 -10.82 1.17
N LYS A 78 3.86 -10.92 1.79
CA LYS A 78 4.34 -9.98 2.81
C LYS A 78 5.42 -9.11 2.21
N GLU A 79 5.42 -7.82 2.55
CA GLU A 79 6.41 -6.85 2.07
C GLU A 79 6.75 -5.86 3.18
N TYR A 80 8.03 -5.52 3.29
CA TYR A 80 8.50 -4.35 4.01
C TYR A 80 9.71 -3.77 3.29
N PHE A 81 10.11 -2.56 3.65
CA PHE A 81 11.26 -1.92 3.03
C PHE A 81 11.95 -0.98 4.02
N ILE A 82 13.20 -0.69 3.73
CA ILE A 82 14.07 0.19 4.50
C ILE A 82 14.75 1.15 3.51
N TYR A 83 14.75 2.43 3.81
CA TYR A 83 15.59 3.40 3.11
C TYR A 83 16.96 3.43 3.74
N THR A 84 18.01 3.37 2.92
CA THR A 84 19.41 3.31 3.42
C THR A 84 20.07 4.67 3.45
N ASP A 85 19.50 5.68 2.79
CA ASP A 85 20.07 7.01 2.72
C ASP A 85 19.89 7.78 4.02
N ALA A 86 20.93 8.56 4.37
CA ALA A 86 20.75 9.66 5.30
C ALA A 86 19.96 10.77 4.63
N ILE A 87 19.28 11.59 5.42
CA ILE A 87 18.40 12.65 4.90
C ILE A 87 19.19 13.67 4.07
N GLU A 88 20.46 13.88 4.43
CA GLU A 88 21.38 14.79 3.75
C GLU A 88 21.82 14.28 2.36
N ASP A 89 21.77 12.97 2.14
CA ASP A 89 22.26 12.31 0.92
C ASP A 89 21.16 12.12 -0.14
N VAL A 90 19.92 12.52 0.16
CA VAL A 90 18.78 12.36 -0.76
C VAL A 90 18.90 13.35 -1.93
N GLU A 91 18.94 12.80 -3.15
CA GLU A 91 18.90 13.59 -4.37
C GLU A 91 17.45 14.03 -4.67
N ILE A 92 17.22 15.34 -4.66
CA ILE A 92 15.93 15.96 -5.01
C ILE A 92 16.15 16.93 -6.16
N GLU A 93 15.61 16.60 -7.33
CA GLU A 93 15.62 17.45 -8.51
C GLU A 93 14.29 18.20 -8.62
N PHE A 94 14.34 19.54 -8.64
CA PHE A 94 13.18 20.38 -8.85
C PHE A 94 13.13 20.89 -10.28
N ARG A 95 11.94 20.86 -10.88
CA ARG A 95 11.68 21.38 -12.22
C ARG A 95 10.48 22.32 -12.19
N ASP A 96 10.67 23.50 -12.77
CA ASP A 96 9.57 24.40 -13.06
C ASP A 96 8.71 23.82 -14.20
N ASN A 97 7.42 24.10 -14.14
CA ASN A 97 6.46 23.68 -15.14
C ASN A 97 5.56 24.86 -15.51
N ASP A 98 5.34 25.05 -16.82
CA ASP A 98 4.52 26.13 -17.37
C ASP A 98 3.05 26.07 -16.95
N SER A 99 2.62 24.97 -16.34
CA SER A 99 1.26 24.80 -15.82
C SER A 99 1.04 25.63 -14.56
N ARG A 100 0.16 26.64 -14.64
CA ARG A 100 -0.31 27.40 -13.46
C ARG A 100 -0.92 26.53 -12.35
N ALA A 101 -1.48 25.38 -12.70
CA ALA A 101 -2.08 24.46 -11.74
C ALA A 101 -1.05 23.55 -11.05
N ARG A 102 0.14 23.41 -11.65
CA ARG A 102 1.22 22.49 -11.26
C ARG A 102 2.57 23.15 -11.50
N PRO A 103 2.88 24.26 -10.83
CA PRO A 103 4.03 25.09 -11.19
C PRO A 103 5.37 24.44 -10.89
N LEU A 104 5.40 23.46 -9.98
CA LEU A 104 6.62 22.75 -9.57
C LEU A 104 6.41 21.24 -9.63
N ILE A 105 7.40 20.55 -10.17
CA ILE A 105 7.56 19.10 -10.15
C ILE A 105 8.86 18.79 -9.41
N ALA A 106 8.87 17.72 -8.64
CA ALA A 106 10.09 17.22 -8.02
C ALA A 106 10.25 15.71 -8.23
N GLU A 107 11.47 15.30 -8.52
CA GLU A 107 11.91 13.91 -8.59
C GLU A 107 12.82 13.66 -7.38
N VAL A 108 12.48 12.66 -6.57
CA VAL A 108 13.23 12.29 -5.35
C VAL A 108 13.76 10.88 -5.56
N LYS A 109 15.08 10.68 -5.47
CA LYS A 109 15.73 9.37 -5.55
C LYS A 109 16.12 8.90 -4.17
N LEU A 110 15.77 7.65 -3.85
CA LEU A 110 16.05 7.02 -2.56
C LEU A 110 16.60 5.61 -2.75
N ASN A 111 17.76 5.31 -2.19
CA ASN A 111 18.22 3.94 -2.05
C ASN A 111 17.30 3.19 -1.10
N LYS A 112 16.80 2.05 -1.58
CA LYS A 112 15.78 1.25 -0.92
C LYS A 112 16.15 -0.22 -0.95
N ILE A 113 16.04 -0.86 0.20
CA ILE A 113 16.05 -2.31 0.32
C ILE A 113 14.62 -2.76 0.57
N ARG A 114 14.06 -3.55 -0.34
CA ARG A 114 12.73 -4.15 -0.21
C ARG A 114 12.89 -5.62 0.14
N TYR A 115 12.10 -6.07 1.10
CA TYR A 115 11.98 -7.47 1.45
C TYR A 115 10.58 -7.93 1.11
N SER A 116 10.45 -8.99 0.31
CA SER A 116 9.15 -9.56 -0.05
C SER A 116 9.17 -11.07 -0.12
N THR A 117 8.09 -11.71 0.32
CA THR A 117 7.89 -13.15 0.11
C THR A 117 7.40 -13.45 -1.30
N GLN A 118 7.36 -14.73 -1.68
CA GLN A 118 6.74 -15.14 -2.93
C GLN A 118 5.25 -14.75 -2.97
N MET A 119 4.73 -14.51 -4.18
CA MET A 119 3.32 -14.21 -4.40
C MET A 119 2.48 -15.49 -4.44
N HIS A 120 1.48 -15.57 -3.57
CA HIS A 120 0.56 -16.72 -3.48
C HIS A 120 -0.87 -16.33 -3.87
N ARG A 121 -1.62 -17.24 -4.49
CA ARG A 121 -3.07 -17.03 -4.76
C ARG A 121 -3.96 -17.17 -3.52
N LYS A 122 -3.47 -17.85 -2.48
CA LYS A 122 -4.20 -18.09 -1.21
C LYS A 122 -3.55 -17.31 -0.08
N GLU A 123 -4.37 -16.59 0.68
CA GLU A 123 -3.92 -15.79 1.83
C GLU A 123 -3.19 -16.62 2.89
N ALA A 124 -3.72 -17.80 3.23
CA ALA A 124 -3.12 -18.69 4.22
C ALA A 124 -1.69 -19.13 3.86
N ARG A 125 -1.39 -19.30 2.56
CA ARG A 125 -0.03 -19.63 2.11
C ARG A 125 0.91 -18.43 2.26
N ALA A 126 0.47 -17.23 1.86
CA ALA A 126 1.24 -16.01 2.05
C ALA A 126 1.49 -15.68 3.53
N ALA A 127 0.54 -16.01 4.42
CA ALA A 127 0.70 -15.84 5.85
C ALA A 127 1.81 -16.74 6.41
N ALA A 128 1.83 -18.02 5.99
CA ALA A 128 2.79 -19.03 6.43
C ALA A 128 4.19 -18.89 5.80
N ASP A 129 4.30 -18.23 4.65
CA ASP A 129 5.56 -18.03 3.93
C ASP A 129 6.52 -17.12 4.72
N THR A 130 7.69 -17.64 5.11
CA THR A 130 8.72 -16.89 5.83
C THR A 130 9.95 -16.59 4.98
N ASP A 131 9.94 -17.01 3.71
CA ASP A 131 11.10 -16.96 2.84
C ASP A 131 11.11 -15.61 2.11
N PHE A 132 11.79 -14.64 2.72
CA PHE A 132 11.93 -13.31 2.14
C PHE A 132 13.03 -13.28 1.08
N LEU A 133 12.69 -12.69 -0.05
CA LEU A 133 13.64 -12.18 -1.03
C LEU A 133 14.02 -10.74 -0.63
N ARG A 134 15.28 -10.38 -0.83
CA ARG A 134 15.84 -9.05 -0.62
C ARG A 134 16.18 -8.42 -1.96
N ASP A 135 15.44 -7.39 -2.32
CA ASP A 135 15.74 -6.54 -3.47
C ASP A 135 16.48 -5.29 -3.01
N VAL A 136 17.64 -5.01 -3.59
CA VAL A 136 18.41 -3.79 -3.34
C VAL A 136 18.37 -2.91 -4.59
N GLY A 137 17.95 -1.66 -4.43
CA GLY A 137 17.68 -0.81 -5.59
C GLY A 137 17.52 0.67 -5.25
N GLU A 138 16.98 1.41 -6.21
CA GLU A 138 16.64 2.81 -6.09
C GLU A 138 15.13 3.00 -6.30
N GLU A 139 14.50 3.81 -5.46
CA GLU A 139 13.12 4.24 -5.60
C GLU A 139 13.07 5.69 -6.07
N LEU A 140 12.48 5.91 -7.24
CA LEU A 140 12.18 7.22 -7.78
C LEU A 140 10.75 7.61 -7.40
N LEU A 141 10.60 8.70 -6.65
CA LEU A 141 9.32 9.28 -6.27
C LEU A 141 9.09 10.57 -7.04
N VAL A 142 7.89 10.71 -7.61
CA VAL A 142 7.49 11.92 -8.34
C VAL A 142 6.46 12.67 -7.52
N TYR A 143 6.72 13.96 -7.31
CA TYR A 143 5.86 14.88 -6.59
C TYR A 143 5.46 16.06 -7.47
N GLU A 144 4.23 16.52 -7.29
CA GLU A 144 3.73 17.73 -7.94
C GLU A 144 3.19 18.70 -6.89
N TRP A 145 3.55 19.98 -7.04
CA TRP A 145 3.00 21.04 -6.21
C TRP A 145 1.65 21.47 -6.78
N ARG A 146 0.58 21.28 -6.01
CA ARG A 146 -0.79 21.65 -6.40
C ARG A 146 -1.47 22.37 -5.25
N ASN A 147 -2.01 23.56 -5.50
CA ASN A 147 -2.81 24.31 -4.51
C ASN A 147 -2.14 24.41 -3.12
N GLY A 148 -0.86 24.76 -3.08
CA GLY A 148 -0.14 24.95 -1.81
C GLY A 148 0.31 23.68 -1.09
N ARG A 149 0.26 22.50 -1.74
CA ARG A 149 0.74 21.23 -1.17
C ARG A 149 1.45 20.34 -2.18
N TRP A 150 2.39 19.53 -1.70
CA TRP A 150 2.98 18.45 -2.47
C TRP A 150 2.02 17.26 -2.53
N ILE A 151 1.87 16.69 -3.72
CA ILE A 151 1.12 15.45 -3.96
C ILE A 151 2.07 14.47 -4.64
N LYS A 152 2.26 13.31 -4.02
CA LYS A 152 2.96 12.18 -4.64
C LYS A 152 2.12 11.66 -5.80
N THR A 153 2.63 11.76 -7.01
CA THR A 153 1.94 11.32 -8.24
C THR A 153 2.47 10.02 -8.80
N GLY A 154 3.69 9.63 -8.44
CA GLY A 154 4.31 8.39 -8.91
C GLY A 154 5.34 7.83 -7.94
N ALA A 155 5.58 6.52 -8.05
CA ALA A 155 6.67 5.81 -7.43
C ALA A 155 7.09 4.64 -8.34
N ILE A 156 8.38 4.52 -8.61
CA ILE A 156 8.96 3.40 -9.33
C ILE A 156 10.14 2.89 -8.50
N PHE A 157 10.25 1.58 -8.33
CA PHE A 157 11.39 0.96 -7.69
C PHE A 157 12.15 0.12 -8.72
N ASP A 158 13.41 0.46 -8.94
CA ASP A 158 14.31 -0.24 -9.83
C ASP A 158 15.28 -1.10 -9.00
N ALA A 159 15.05 -2.42 -9.03
CA ALA A 159 15.85 -3.38 -8.28
C ALA A 159 17.12 -3.72 -9.08
N ARG A 160 18.29 -3.49 -8.47
CA ARG A 160 19.59 -3.82 -9.07
C ARG A 160 19.98 -5.27 -8.82
N THR A 161 19.66 -5.79 -7.64
CA THR A 161 19.94 -7.16 -7.23
C THR A 161 18.76 -7.72 -6.46
N THR A 162 18.47 -9.01 -6.68
CA THR A 162 17.54 -9.80 -5.89
C THR A 162 18.32 -10.93 -5.25
N GLU A 163 18.17 -11.10 -3.94
CA GLU A 163 18.88 -12.09 -3.15
C GLU A 163 17.90 -12.91 -2.33
N GLU A 164 18.23 -14.17 -2.08
CA GLU A 164 17.49 -15.09 -1.22
C GLU A 164 18.30 -15.45 0.00
N GLN A 165 17.60 -15.75 1.10
CA GLN A 165 18.26 -16.13 2.34
C GLN A 165 18.51 -17.65 2.37
N ILE A 166 19.77 -18.06 2.18
CA ILE A 166 20.20 -19.47 2.28
C ILE A 166 21.21 -19.60 3.42
N ASN A 167 20.93 -20.48 4.39
CA ASN A 167 21.81 -20.76 5.54
C ASN A 167 22.20 -19.48 6.32
N GLY A 168 21.29 -18.50 6.40
CA GLY A 168 21.53 -17.22 7.09
C GLY A 168 22.38 -16.21 6.31
N ALA A 169 22.82 -16.54 5.10
CA ALA A 169 23.48 -15.61 4.19
C ALA A 169 22.54 -15.19 3.06
N TRP A 170 22.64 -13.93 2.62
CA TRP A 170 21.98 -13.45 1.43
C TRP A 170 22.82 -13.81 0.21
N VAL A 171 22.23 -14.56 -0.72
CA VAL A 171 22.89 -15.04 -1.94
C VAL A 171 22.09 -14.54 -3.13
N PRO A 172 22.72 -14.13 -4.25
CA PRO A 172 22.01 -13.74 -5.47
C PRO A 172 21.02 -14.83 -5.89
N HIS A 173 19.76 -14.45 -6.11
CA HIS A 173 18.71 -15.35 -6.56
C HIS A 173 18.75 -15.44 -8.08
N GLU A 174 18.92 -16.66 -8.62
CA GLU A 174 18.75 -16.94 -10.04
C GLU A 174 17.32 -17.46 -10.25
N GLU A 175 16.49 -16.70 -10.97
CA GLU A 175 15.11 -17.09 -11.24
C GLU A 175 15.09 -18.31 -12.17
N GLU A 176 14.91 -19.51 -11.61
CA GLU A 176 14.58 -20.68 -12.40
C GLU A 176 13.22 -20.44 -13.05
N THR A 177 13.20 -20.21 -14.36
CA THR A 177 11.96 -20.08 -15.13
C THR A 177 11.18 -21.39 -15.10
N VAL A 178 10.39 -21.59 -14.05
CA VAL A 178 9.42 -22.68 -14.01
C VAL A 178 8.38 -22.35 -15.06
N ARG A 179 8.43 -23.04 -16.21
CA ARG A 179 7.32 -23.06 -17.17
C ARG A 179 6.14 -23.71 -16.47
N VAL A 180 5.33 -22.90 -15.81
CA VAL A 180 4.05 -23.34 -15.25
C VAL A 180 3.19 -23.70 -16.46
N ASN A 181 3.06 -24.99 -16.75
CA ASN A 181 2.13 -25.46 -17.76
C ASN A 181 0.72 -25.10 -17.25
N PRO A 182 -0.02 -24.18 -17.90
CA PRO A 182 -1.29 -23.66 -17.38
C PRO A 182 -2.38 -24.73 -17.22
N GLU A 183 -2.16 -25.94 -17.70
CA GLU A 183 -3.07 -27.08 -17.62
C GLU A 183 -3.03 -27.81 -16.26
N GLU A 184 -1.92 -27.76 -15.50
CA GLU A 184 -1.84 -28.48 -14.21
C GLU A 184 -2.70 -27.84 -13.10
N ASP A 185 -2.96 -26.53 -13.20
CA ASP A 185 -3.73 -25.77 -12.20
C ASP A 185 -5.22 -25.69 -12.54
N GLN A 186 -5.64 -26.18 -13.72
CA GLN A 186 -7.05 -26.30 -14.08
C GLN A 186 -7.61 -27.64 -13.59
N ARG A 187 -7.84 -27.75 -12.28
CA ARG A 187 -8.68 -28.83 -11.74
C ARG A 187 -10.04 -28.77 -12.44
N GLY A 188 -10.29 -29.75 -13.30
CA GLY A 188 -11.55 -29.88 -14.04
C GLY A 188 -12.76 -29.93 -13.10
N TRP A 189 -13.96 -29.74 -13.65
CA TRP A 189 -15.22 -29.70 -12.88
C TRP A 189 -15.37 -30.88 -11.90
N PHE A 190 -14.83 -32.06 -12.24
CA PHE A 190 -14.84 -33.24 -11.38
C PHE A 190 -13.95 -33.08 -10.14
N GLY A 191 -12.78 -32.45 -10.26
CA GLY A 191 -11.88 -32.21 -9.13
C GLY A 191 -12.52 -31.29 -8.07
N ARG A 192 -13.25 -30.26 -8.52
CA ARG A 192 -13.99 -29.33 -7.65
C ARG A 192 -15.16 -30.00 -6.91
N MET A 193 -15.76 -31.02 -7.52
CA MET A 193 -16.89 -31.75 -6.93
C MET A 193 -16.42 -32.75 -5.85
N TRP A 194 -15.25 -33.38 -6.04
CA TRP A 194 -14.69 -34.33 -5.08
C TRP A 194 -14.21 -33.67 -3.78
N GLU A 195 -13.67 -32.45 -3.85
CA GLU A 195 -13.22 -31.67 -2.69
C GLU A 195 -14.40 -31.29 -1.77
N ARG A 196 -15.56 -30.99 -2.37
CA ARG A 196 -16.81 -30.70 -1.65
C ARG A 196 -17.39 -31.91 -0.92
N ILE A 197 -17.12 -33.13 -1.42
CA ILE A 197 -17.63 -34.37 -0.83
C ILE A 197 -16.72 -34.88 0.28
N ARG A 198 -15.40 -34.66 0.19
CA ARG A 198 -14.43 -35.14 1.18
C ARG A 198 -14.00 -34.11 2.22
N GLY A 199 -14.39 -32.85 2.09
CA GLY A 199 -13.97 -31.79 3.02
C GLY A 199 -12.46 -31.59 2.96
N GLY A 200 -11.97 -31.01 1.86
CA GLY A 200 -10.54 -30.75 1.68
C GLY A 200 -10.00 -29.67 2.63
N GLU A 201 -8.82 -29.95 3.21
CA GLU A 201 -7.97 -29.02 3.98
C GLU A 201 -7.35 -27.92 3.10
#